data_AF-A0A645IMR9-F1
#
_entry.id   AF-A0A645IMR9-F1
#
_cell.length_a   1.000
_cell.length_b   1.000
_cell.length_c   1.000
_cell.angle_alpha   90.00
_cell.angle_beta   90.00
_cell.angle_gamma   90.00
#
_symmetry.space_group_name_H-M   'P 1'
#
loop_
_entity.id
_entity.type
_entity.pdbx_description
1 polymer ?
#
loop_
_entity_poly.entity_id
_entity_poly.type
_entity_poly.pdbx_seq_one_letter_code
_entity_poly.pdbx_strand_id
1 'polypeptide(L)' 'MEVFLEIVFGRLITQYLGLNTRYFFFKIFNKKILKENLRNAQTDELNSLGQGFYNSFIGLFVFCLLVIGIVYVLDFFGII' A
#
# COMPACT_ATOMS: atom_id res chain seq x y z
N MET A 1 16.89 2.88 -14.18
CA MET A 1 16.10 1.72 -13.73
C MET A 1 15.81 1.83 -12.23
N GLU A 2 16.82 2.08 -11.40
CA GLU A 2 16.65 2.27 -9.94
C GLU A 2 15.62 3.35 -9.57
N VAL A 3 15.70 4.55 -10.17
CA VAL A 3 14.75 5.64 -9.90
C VAL A 3 13.30 5.26 -10.19
N PHE A 4 13.07 4.49 -11.26
CA PHE A 4 11.72 4.02 -11.60
C PHE A 4 11.21 3.02 -10.58
N LEU A 5 12.05 2.04 -10.19
CA LEU A 5 11.71 1.06 -9.16
C LEU A 5 11.45 1.75 -7.82
N GLU A 6 12.22 2.76 -7.45
CA GLU A 6 12.03 3.51 -6.21
C GLU A 6 10.70 4.27 -6.21
N ILE A 7 10.34 4.91 -7.33
CA ILE A 7 9.05 5.60 -7.46
C ILE A 7 7.89 4.62 -7.35
N VAL A 8 7.97 3.49 -8.07
CA VAL A 8 6.90 2.49 -8.08
C VAL A 8 6.80 1.78 -6.72
N PHE A 9 7.86 1.15 -6.23
CA PHE A 9 7.82 0.37 -5.00
C PHE A 9 7.81 1.25 -3.74
N GLY A 10 8.64 2.28 -3.69
CA GLY A 10 8.76 3.15 -2.54
C GLY A 10 7.58 4.10 -2.38
N ARG A 11 7.24 4.86 -3.42
CA ARG A 11 6.19 5.89 -3.30
C ARG A 11 4.80 5.33 -3.58
N LEU A 12 4.59 4.66 -4.71
CA LEU A 12 3.25 4.24 -5.13
C LEU A 12 2.77 3.01 -4.35
N ILE A 13 3.54 1.93 -4.31
CA ILE A 13 3.14 0.70 -3.63
C ILE A 13 3.18 0.91 -2.12
N THR A 14 4.32 1.33 -1.57
CA THR A 14 4.49 1.38 -0.11
C THR A 14 3.79 2.59 0.53
N GLN A 15 4.09 3.82 0.10
CA GLN A 15 3.54 5.02 0.76
C GLN A 15 2.11 5.38 0.34
N TYR A 16 1.72 5.07 -0.89
CA TYR A 16 0.37 5.36 -1.35
C TYR A 16 -0.58 4.18 -1.12
N LEU A 17 -0.41 3.06 -1.79
CA LEU A 17 -1.33 1.93 -1.69
C LEU A 17 -1.31 1.30 -0.29
N GLY A 18 -0.14 0.91 0.20
CA GLY A 18 0.02 0.21 1.47
C GLY A 18 -0.50 1.01 2.67
N LEU A 19 0.02 2.21 2.84
CA LEU A 19 -0.35 3.10 3.94
C LEU A 19 -1.84 3.45 3.93
N ASN A 20 -2.38 3.84 2.77
CA ASN A 20 -3.80 4.21 2.68
C ASN A 20 -4.69 2.99 2.94
N THR A 21 -4.36 1.83 2.36
CA THR A 21 -5.17 0.62 2.56
C THR A 21 -5.24 0.24 4.03
N ARG A 22 -4.10 0.23 4.74
CA ARG A 22 -4.09 -0.05 6.19
C ARG A 22 -4.89 0.98 6.97
N TYR A 23 -4.72 2.26 6.66
CA TYR A 23 -5.44 3.33 7.32
C TYR A 23 -6.96 3.17 7.15
N PHE A 24 -7.43 2.94 5.92
CA PHE A 24 -8.85 2.75 5.64
C PHE A 24 -9.39 1.46 6.26
N PHE A 25 -8.62 0.37 6.24
CA PHE A 25 -8.97 -0.87 6.91
C PHE A 25 -9.25 -0.60 8.40
N PHE A 26 -8.31 0.01 9.13
CA PHE A 26 -8.53 0.34 10.54
C PHE A 26 -9.70 1.30 10.77
N LYS A 27 -9.90 2.26 9.86
CA LYS A 27 -11.03 3.19 9.93
C LYS A 27 -12.38 2.48 9.78
N ILE A 28 -12.48 1.47 8.92
CA ILE A 28 -13.70 0.65 8.75
C ILE A 28 -14.04 -0.09 10.05
N PHE A 29 -13.04 -0.58 10.78
CA PHE A 29 -13.22 -1.23 12.08
C PHE A 29 -13.30 -0.23 13.26
N ASN A 30 -13.61 1.04 12.99
CA ASN A 30 -13.80 2.09 13.98
C ASN A 30 -12.60 2.33 14.91
N LYS A 31 -11.40 1.96 14.47
CA LYS A 31 -10.16 2.25 15.20
C LYS A 31 -9.74 3.69 14.90
N LYS A 32 -9.61 4.51 15.95
CA LYS A 32 -9.13 5.90 15.86
C LYS A 32 -7.60 5.95 15.75
N ILE A 33 -7.05 5.42 14.66
CA ILE A 33 -5.61 5.44 14.39
C ILE A 33 -5.28 6.61 13.47
N LEU A 34 -4.30 7.44 13.86
CA LEU A 34 -3.78 8.49 13.00
C LEU A 34 -2.94 7.87 11.88
N LYS A 35 -3.11 8.38 10.65
CA LYS A 35 -2.36 7.89 9.48
C LYS A 35 -0.84 8.04 9.66
N GLU A 36 -0.40 9.06 10.39
CA GLU A 36 1.02 9.29 10.70
C GLU A 36 1.65 8.16 11.53
N ASN A 37 0.88 7.59 12.46
CA ASN A 37 1.33 6.45 13.28
C ASN A 37 1.61 5.20 12.44
N LEU A 38 1.02 5.11 11.24
CA LEU A 38 1.25 4.03 10.27
C LEU A 38 2.35 4.38 9.27
N ARG A 39 2.70 5.68 9.14
CA ARG A 39 3.64 6.18 8.14
C ARG A 39 5.08 6.10 8.63
N ASN A 40 5.35 6.41 9.89
CA ASN A 40 6.64 6.24 10.57
C ASN A 40 6.43 6.37 12.08
N ALA A 41 6.76 5.34 12.87
CA ALA A 41 6.90 5.51 14.31
C ALA A 41 8.18 6.33 14.56
N GLN A 42 8.03 7.62 14.88
CA GLN A 42 9.15 8.58 14.97
C GLN A 42 10.13 8.31 16.12
N THR A 43 9.89 7.29 16.95
CA THR A 43 10.63 7.09 18.21
C THR A 43 11.43 5.79 18.29
N ASP A 44 11.20 4.80 17.43
CA ASP A 44 11.92 3.52 17.44
C ASP A 44 12.24 3.05 16.02
N GLU A 45 13.52 2.99 15.68
CA GLU A 45 14.04 2.57 14.37
C GLU A 45 13.58 1.14 13.99
N LEU A 46 13.41 0.27 14.99
CA LEU A 46 12.90 -1.09 14.81
C LEU A 46 11.40 -1.09 14.43
N ASN A 47 10.62 -0.21 15.07
CA ASN A 47 9.19 -0.06 14.77
C ASN A 47 8.98 0.64 13.42
N SER A 48 9.84 1.58 13.03
CA SER A 48 9.74 2.27 11.73
C SER A 48 10.01 1.31 10.55
N LEU A 49 11.01 0.44 10.65
CA LEU A 49 11.27 -0.62 9.67
C LEU A 49 10.09 -1.59 9.56
N GLY A 50 9.53 -2.00 10.70
CA GLY A 50 8.33 -2.86 10.73
C GLY A 50 7.15 -2.23 10.00
N GLN A 51 6.86 -0.94 10.25
CA GLN A 51 5.77 -0.24 9.57
C GLN A 51 6.02 -0.13 8.06
N GLY A 52 7.26 0.18 7.65
CA GLY A 52 7.65 0.22 6.24
C GLY A 52 7.43 -1.11 5.53
N PHE A 53 7.84 -2.22 6.16
CA PHE A 53 7.64 -3.57 5.64
C PHE A 53 6.14 -3.91 5.49
N TYR A 54 5.34 -3.69 6.54
CA TYR A 54 3.89 -3.95 6.47
C TYR A 54 3.19 -3.11 5.41
N ASN A 55 3.57 -1.84 5.27
CA ASN A 55 3.05 -0.96 4.22
C ASN A 55 3.43 -1.50 2.84
N SER A 56 4.69 -1.92 2.63
CA SER A 56 5.13 -2.44 1.35
C SER A 56 4.41 -3.74 0.97
N PHE A 57 4.30 -4.66 1.93
CA PHE A 57 3.61 -5.94 1.73
C PHE A 57 2.14 -5.76 1.38
N ILE A 58 1.40 -4.95 2.15
CA ILE A 58 -0.01 -4.69 1.89
C ILE A 58 -0.19 -3.91 0.59
N GLY A 59 0.69 -2.94 0.33
CA GLY A 59 0.70 -2.19 -0.92
C GLY A 59 0.86 -3.10 -2.14
N LEU A 60 1.79 -4.05 -2.07
CA LEU A 60 2.05 -5.00 -3.16
C LEU A 60 0.85 -5.93 -3.37
N PHE A 61 0.29 -6.46 -2.28
CA PHE A 61 -0.90 -7.30 -2.33
C PHE A 61 -2.09 -6.58 -3.00
N VAL A 62 -2.36 -5.33 -2.59
CA VAL A 62 -3.43 -4.51 -3.19
C VAL A 62 -3.13 -4.19 -4.65
N PHE A 63 -1.88 -3.88 -4.98
CA PHE A 63 -1.47 -3.63 -6.36
C PHE A 63 -1.76 -4.85 -7.25
N CYS A 64 -1.39 -6.06 -6.81
CA CYS A 64 -1.71 -7.29 -7.54
C CYS A 64 -3.22 -7.48 -7.74
N LEU A 65 -4.04 -7.25 -6.69
CA LEU A 65 -5.50 -7.32 -6.81
C LEU A 65 -6.06 -6.29 -7.80
N LEU A 66 -5.53 -5.06 -7.81
CA LEU A 66 -5.94 -4.04 -8.77
C LEU A 66 -5.58 -4.43 -10.20
N VAL A 67 -4.38 -4.97 -10.44
CA VAL A 67 -3.97 -5.45 -11.76
C VAL A 67 -4.88 -6.58 -12.23
N ILE A 68 -5.12 -7.58 -11.39
CA ILE A 68 -6.04 -8.69 -11.71
C ILE A 68 -7.45 -8.16 -12.00
N GLY A 69 -7.94 -7.23 -11.19
CA GLY A 69 -9.26 -6.60 -11.37
C GLY A 69 -9.36 -5.82 -12.69
N ILE A 70 -8.33 -5.05 -13.05
CA ILE A 70 -8.28 -4.33 -14.32
C ILE A 70 -8.30 -5.31 -15.49
N VAL A 71 -7.48 -6.37 -15.46
CA VAL A 71 -7.44 -7.38 -16.51
C VAL A 71 -8.80 -8.05 -16.67
N TYR A 72 -9.43 -8.45 -15.58
CA TYR A 72 -10.77 -9.06 -15.60
C TYR A 72 -11.84 -8.12 -16.18
N VAL A 73 -11.79 -6.83 -15.83
CA VAL A 73 -12.71 -5.84 -16.38
C VAL A 73 -12.51 -5.66 -17.88
N LEU A 74 -11.26 -5.60 -18.35
CA LEU A 74 -10.94 -5.45 -19.77
C LEU A 74 -11.42 -6.67 -20.59
N ASP A 75 -11.22 -7.88 -20.07
CA ASP A 75 -11.71 -9.14 -20.65
C ASP A 75 -13.25 -9.17 -20.69
N PHE A 76 -13.91 -8.78 -19.60
CA PHE A 76 -15.38 -8.71 -19.55
C PHE A 76 -15.98 -7.76 -20.61
N PHE A 77 -15.30 -6.66 -20.92
CA PHE A 77 -15.71 -5.73 -21.97
C PHE A 77 -15.20 -6.12 -23.37
N GLY A 78 -14.45 -7.22 -23.51
CA GLY A 78 -13.89 -7.70 -24.77
C GLY A 78 -12.84 -6.76 -25.39
N ILE A 79 -12.17 -5.95 -24.57
CA ILE A 79 -11.09 -5.04 -25.01
C ILE A 79 -9.79 -5.83 -25.22
N ILE A 80 -9.57 -6.84 -24.39
CA ILE A 80 -8.50 -7.83 -24.45
C ILE A 80 -9.19 -9.19 -24.49
#